data_AF-A0A7W4EYV3-F1
#
_entry.id   AF-A0A7W4EYV3-F1
#
_cell.length_a   1.000
_cell.length_b   1.000
_cell.length_c   1.000
_cell.angle_alpha   90.00
_cell.angle_beta   90.00
_cell.angle_gamma   90.00
#
_symmetry.space_group_name_H-M   'P 1'
#
loop_
_entity.id
_entity.type
_entity.pdbx_description
1 polymer ?
#
loop_
_entity_poly.entity_id
_entity_poly.type
_entity_poly.pdbx_seq_one_letter_code
_entity_poly.pdbx_strand_id
1 'polypeptide(L)'
;MRTIFITFMSLLFLSCTKKTDLEKVDFSSSYKEIFKGVKFEMEDEDIATTLPCAFTEEMTHFSFGDIGFQNTNKEEVVSSKVKILFNNASEQKTSGIIIKIEEEEIGNKMFSYLKKQYNTPKTLLPTPSKNDEGRITGYSAYLWNIGEKTMIFSQYYYHRVNEYPDGHEEYFPRVSSTLYLIDNNVLTSFKDFKQTAVERLLKTYSP
;
A
#
# COMPACT_ATOMS: atom_id res chain seq x y z
N MET A 1 -10.06 65.07 0.44
CA MET A 1 -10.20 63.70 -0.09
C MET A 1 -9.71 62.74 0.97
N ARG A 2 -10.59 61.87 1.49
CA ARG A 2 -10.25 60.87 2.50
C ARG A 2 -9.91 59.56 1.80
N THR A 3 -8.66 59.13 1.88
CA THR A 3 -8.19 57.86 1.35
C THR A 3 -8.67 56.74 2.26
N ILE A 4 -9.56 55.88 1.75
CA ILE A 4 -9.99 54.66 2.44
C ILE A 4 -8.96 53.57 2.09
N PHE A 5 -8.18 53.14 3.08
CA PHE A 5 -7.38 51.92 2.99
C PHE A 5 -8.31 50.73 3.18
N ILE A 6 -8.57 49.99 2.11
CA ILE A 6 -9.24 48.68 2.18
C ILE A 6 -8.13 47.63 2.32
N THR A 7 -7.93 47.14 3.53
CA THR A 7 -7.09 45.96 3.78
C THR A 7 -7.84 44.71 3.31
N PHE A 8 -7.42 44.18 2.18
CA PHE A 8 -7.89 42.91 1.63
C PHE A 8 -7.27 41.77 2.46
N MET A 9 -7.95 41.34 3.52
CA MET A 9 -7.56 40.17 4.29
C MET A 9 -7.90 38.93 3.47
N SER A 10 -6.93 38.47 2.67
CA SER A 10 -7.00 37.20 1.96
C SER A 10 -7.07 36.05 2.99
N LEU A 11 -8.29 35.60 3.26
CA LEU A 11 -8.54 34.30 3.88
C LEU A 11 -7.96 33.22 2.95
N LEU A 12 -6.72 32.82 3.23
CA LEU A 12 -6.17 31.56 2.79
C LEU A 12 -7.01 30.47 3.46
N PHE A 13 -8.07 30.04 2.80
CA PHE A 13 -8.68 28.74 3.07
C PHE A 13 -7.62 27.70 2.72
N LEU A 14 -6.73 27.39 3.68
CA LEU A 14 -6.09 26.09 3.74
C LEU A 14 -7.25 25.10 3.87
N SER A 15 -7.78 24.66 2.73
CA SER A 15 -8.61 23.47 2.68
C SER A 15 -7.71 22.35 3.16
N CYS A 16 -7.73 22.10 4.47
CA CYS A 16 -7.18 20.91 5.07
C CYS A 16 -8.07 19.78 4.56
N THR A 17 -7.80 19.31 3.34
CA THR A 17 -8.48 18.16 2.78
C THR A 17 -8.12 16.98 3.67
N LYS A 18 -9.08 16.57 4.50
CA LYS A 18 -8.90 15.49 5.46
C LYS A 18 -8.59 14.22 4.66
N LYS A 19 -7.40 13.65 4.87
CA LYS A 19 -7.01 12.38 4.27
C LYS A 19 -7.90 11.25 4.80
N THR A 20 -8.21 10.27 3.95
CA THR A 20 -8.88 9.04 4.35
C THR A 20 -7.87 8.15 5.07
N ASP A 21 -8.14 7.86 6.33
CA ASP A 21 -7.29 6.99 7.16
C ASP A 21 -7.65 5.52 6.92
N LEU A 22 -6.79 4.82 6.18
CA LEU A 22 -6.95 3.43 5.78
C LEU A 22 -6.87 2.45 6.96
N GLU A 23 -6.27 2.85 8.08
CA GLU A 23 -6.25 2.04 9.31
C GLU A 23 -7.66 1.87 9.90
N LYS A 24 -8.52 2.88 9.70
CA LYS A 24 -9.86 2.96 10.31
C LYS A 24 -10.99 2.59 9.36
N VAL A 25 -10.66 2.07 8.18
CA VAL A 25 -11.67 1.67 7.20
C VAL A 25 -12.50 0.52 7.76
N ASP A 26 -13.82 0.73 7.75
CA ASP A 26 -14.78 -0.31 8.06
C ASP A 26 -15.06 -1.15 6.81
N PHE A 27 -14.82 -2.46 6.90
CA PHE A 27 -15.04 -3.41 5.81
C PHE A 27 -16.55 -3.63 5.52
N SER A 28 -17.44 -3.09 6.35
CA SER A 28 -18.86 -2.98 6.01
C SER A 28 -19.15 -1.90 4.94
N SER A 29 -18.23 -0.95 4.73
CA SER A 29 -18.42 0.18 3.82
C SER A 29 -18.17 -0.20 2.36
N SER A 30 -18.85 0.51 1.46
CA SER A 30 -18.54 0.43 0.02
C SER A 30 -17.20 1.09 -0.28
N TYR A 31 -16.43 0.48 -1.16
CA TYR A 31 -15.17 1.04 -1.65
C TYR A 31 -15.32 2.41 -2.33
N LYS A 32 -16.50 2.70 -2.88
CA LYS A 32 -16.81 4.01 -3.47
C LYS A 32 -16.79 5.13 -2.43
N GLU A 33 -17.12 4.83 -1.17
CA GLU A 33 -17.01 5.80 -0.09
C GLU A 33 -15.55 6.00 0.32
N ILE A 34 -14.73 4.95 0.30
CA ILE A 34 -13.29 5.03 0.56
C ILE A 34 -12.59 5.88 -0.50
N PHE A 35 -13.00 5.74 -1.77
CA PHE A 35 -12.49 6.51 -2.92
C PHE A 35 -13.33 7.75 -3.27
N LYS A 36 -14.11 8.27 -2.33
CA LYS A 36 -14.94 9.45 -2.58
C LYS A 36 -14.07 10.66 -2.92
N GLY A 37 -14.30 11.23 -4.09
CA GLY A 37 -13.54 12.38 -4.59
C GLY A 37 -12.15 12.03 -5.12
N VAL A 38 -11.88 10.75 -5.36
CA VAL A 38 -10.61 10.22 -5.89
C VAL A 38 -10.92 9.45 -7.17
N LYS A 39 -10.13 9.63 -8.23
CA LYS A 39 -10.27 8.81 -9.44
C LYS A 39 -9.73 7.41 -9.17
N PHE A 40 -10.46 6.38 -9.57
CA PHE A 40 -10.05 4.99 -9.43
C PHE A 40 -10.33 4.18 -10.69
N GLU A 41 -9.64 3.05 -10.80
CA GLU A 41 -9.78 2.05 -11.84
C GLU A 41 -10.18 0.71 -11.22
N MET A 42 -10.74 -0.20 -12.03
CA MET A 42 -11.14 -1.55 -11.60
C MET A 42 -10.14 -2.58 -12.14
N GLU A 43 -9.85 -3.60 -11.36
CA GLU A 43 -9.05 -4.76 -11.74
C GLU A 43 -9.86 -6.02 -11.40
N ASP A 44 -10.00 -6.90 -12.40
CA ASP A 44 -10.83 -8.10 -12.28
C ASP A 44 -10.39 -8.98 -11.11
N GLU A 45 -9.08 -9.16 -10.92
CA GLU A 45 -8.49 -9.87 -9.79
C GLU A 45 -7.09 -9.36 -9.47
N ASP A 46 -6.81 -9.09 -8.19
CA ASP A 46 -5.44 -8.89 -7.72
C ASP A 46 -4.67 -10.22 -7.74
N ILE A 47 -3.48 -10.23 -8.32
CA ILE A 47 -2.68 -11.45 -8.56
C ILE A 47 -2.42 -12.26 -7.27
N ALA A 48 -2.15 -11.59 -6.16
CA ALA A 48 -1.76 -12.25 -4.92
C ALA A 48 -2.97 -12.84 -4.18
N THR A 49 -4.07 -12.10 -4.14
CA THR A 49 -5.26 -12.44 -3.36
C THR A 49 -6.36 -13.12 -4.18
N THR A 50 -6.34 -12.97 -5.51
CA THR A 50 -7.38 -13.37 -6.47
C THR A 50 -8.75 -12.80 -6.15
N LEU A 51 -8.78 -11.65 -5.49
CA LEU A 51 -9.99 -10.90 -5.21
C LEU A 51 -10.13 -9.76 -6.23
N PRO A 52 -11.35 -9.48 -6.71
CA PRO A 52 -11.59 -8.27 -7.49
C PRO A 52 -11.26 -7.04 -6.66
N CYS A 53 -10.78 -5.99 -7.30
CA CYS A 53 -10.42 -4.77 -6.59
C CYS A 53 -10.62 -3.51 -7.42
N ALA A 54 -10.69 -2.38 -6.74
CA ALA A 54 -10.50 -1.07 -7.34
C ALA A 54 -9.20 -0.49 -6.81
N PHE A 55 -8.51 0.29 -7.62
CA PHE A 55 -7.27 0.93 -7.21
C PHE A 55 -7.16 2.38 -7.68
N THR A 56 -6.31 3.13 -6.98
CA THR A 56 -5.94 4.50 -7.33
C THR A 56 -4.47 4.75 -7.01
N GLU A 57 -3.86 5.63 -7.80
CA GLU A 57 -2.48 6.09 -7.63
C GLU A 57 -2.44 7.50 -7.00
N GLU A 58 -3.60 8.08 -6.68
CA GLU A 58 -3.74 9.37 -5.98
C GLU A 58 -3.49 9.21 -4.47
N MET A 59 -2.28 8.74 -4.13
CA MET A 59 -1.84 8.40 -2.78
C MET A 59 -1.98 9.54 -1.76
N THR A 60 -1.83 10.80 -2.19
CA THR A 60 -1.91 11.98 -1.29
C THR A 60 -3.24 12.12 -0.55
N HIS A 61 -4.31 11.47 -1.04
CA HIS A 61 -5.62 11.43 -0.40
C HIS A 61 -5.69 10.50 0.82
N PHE A 62 -4.69 9.64 1.02
CA PHE A 62 -4.73 8.57 2.01
C PHE A 62 -3.63 8.71 3.07
N SER A 63 -3.91 8.11 4.22
CA SER A 63 -2.95 7.85 5.29
C SER A 63 -3.22 6.48 5.89
N PHE A 64 -2.30 6.00 6.73
CA PHE A 64 -2.52 4.87 7.62
C PHE A 64 -2.04 5.27 9.01
N GLY A 65 -2.98 5.52 9.93
CA GLY A 65 -2.66 6.16 11.21
C GLY A 65 -2.09 7.56 10.98
N ASP A 66 -0.89 7.82 11.51
CA ASP A 66 -0.15 9.07 11.33
C ASP A 66 0.74 9.11 10.07
N ILE A 67 0.80 8.00 9.32
CA ILE A 67 1.63 7.90 8.12
C ILE A 67 0.84 8.41 6.91
N GLY A 68 1.12 9.65 6.50
CA GLY A 68 0.61 10.20 5.25
C GLY A 68 1.41 9.72 4.05
N PHE A 69 0.73 9.43 2.94
CA PHE A 69 1.39 9.05 1.69
C PHE A 69 1.62 10.25 0.76
N GLN A 70 2.49 10.03 -0.22
CA GLN A 70 2.75 10.90 -1.36
C GLN A 70 2.63 10.12 -2.66
N ASN A 71 2.36 10.82 -3.76
CA ASN A 71 2.37 10.19 -5.08
C ASN A 71 3.79 9.88 -5.50
N THR A 72 3.96 8.79 -6.23
CA THR A 72 5.26 8.45 -6.82
C THR A 72 5.66 9.47 -7.86
N ASN A 73 6.97 9.72 -7.97
CA ASN A 73 7.51 10.56 -9.02
C ASN A 73 7.13 9.97 -10.39
N LYS A 74 6.68 10.83 -11.33
CA LYS A 74 6.19 10.41 -12.66
C LYS A 74 7.25 9.73 -13.53
N GLU A 75 8.52 9.88 -13.18
CA GLU A 75 9.65 9.23 -13.86
C GLU A 75 9.83 7.77 -13.45
N GLU A 76 9.11 7.31 -12.43
CA GLU A 76 9.16 5.94 -11.94
C GLU A 76 8.25 5.02 -12.77
N VAL A 77 8.77 3.84 -13.14
CA VAL A 77 8.02 2.84 -13.93
C VAL A 77 6.90 2.19 -13.13
N VAL A 78 7.06 2.07 -11.81
CA VAL A 78 6.07 1.50 -10.90
C VAL A 78 5.60 2.61 -9.97
N SER A 79 4.28 2.67 -9.77
CA SER A 79 3.62 3.66 -8.93
C SER A 79 3.10 3.06 -7.62
N SER A 80 3.28 3.81 -6.54
CA SER A 80 2.56 3.62 -5.29
C SER A 80 1.06 3.67 -5.54
N LYS A 81 0.31 2.76 -4.94
CA LYS A 81 -1.14 2.67 -5.12
C LYS A 81 -1.86 2.07 -3.91
N VAL A 82 -3.10 2.48 -3.74
CA VAL A 82 -4.05 1.85 -2.81
C VAL A 82 -5.00 1.00 -3.63
N LYS A 83 -5.17 -0.27 -3.24
CA LYS A 83 -6.23 -1.15 -3.73
C LYS A 83 -7.21 -1.46 -2.62
N ILE A 84 -8.49 -1.45 -2.92
CA ILE A 84 -9.55 -1.96 -2.04
C ILE A 84 -10.06 -3.26 -2.67
N LEU A 85 -9.94 -4.36 -1.93
CA LEU A 85 -10.38 -5.69 -2.33
C LEU A 85 -11.86 -5.85 -2.01
N PHE A 86 -12.58 -6.60 -2.86
CA PHE A 86 -13.98 -6.94 -2.63
C PHE A 86 -14.17 -8.45 -2.56
N ASN A 87 -15.20 -8.88 -1.84
CA ASN A 87 -15.52 -10.30 -1.70
C ASN A 87 -15.94 -10.97 -3.02
N ASN A 88 -16.64 -10.25 -3.89
CA ASN A 88 -17.01 -10.69 -5.24
C ASN A 88 -17.52 -9.51 -6.09
N ALA A 89 -17.67 -9.74 -7.40
CA ALA A 89 -18.12 -8.72 -8.35
C ALA A 89 -19.58 -8.24 -8.15
N SER A 90 -20.42 -9.02 -7.47
CA SER A 90 -21.85 -8.72 -7.30
C SER A 90 -22.14 -7.91 -6.04
N GLU A 91 -21.65 -8.35 -4.89
CA GLU A 91 -21.87 -7.69 -3.59
C GLU A 91 -20.92 -6.52 -3.39
N GLN A 92 -19.69 -6.64 -3.92
CA GLN A 92 -18.63 -5.62 -3.85
C GLN A 92 -18.39 -5.10 -2.42
N LYS A 93 -18.57 -5.97 -1.42
CA LYS A 93 -18.29 -5.63 -0.03
C LYS A 93 -16.78 -5.60 0.19
N THR A 94 -16.29 -4.54 0.81
CA THR A 94 -14.87 -4.39 1.14
C THR A 94 -14.42 -5.59 1.98
N SER A 95 -13.34 -6.24 1.56
CA SER A 95 -12.79 -7.43 2.22
C SER A 95 -11.31 -7.30 2.52
N GLY A 96 -10.67 -6.25 2.02
CA GLY A 96 -9.27 -5.99 2.28
C GLY A 96 -8.77 -4.69 1.67
N ILE A 97 -7.56 -4.32 2.07
CA ILE A 97 -6.81 -3.17 1.58
C ILE A 97 -5.41 -3.65 1.22
N ILE A 98 -4.90 -3.17 0.08
CA ILE A 98 -3.50 -3.31 -0.30
C ILE A 98 -2.92 -1.90 -0.47
N ILE A 99 -1.80 -1.61 0.18
CA ILE A 99 -1.07 -0.35 0.01
C ILE A 99 0.31 -0.69 -0.52
N LYS A 100 0.60 -0.30 -1.76
CA LYS A 100 1.93 -0.40 -2.38
C LYS A 100 2.63 0.95 -2.27
N ILE A 101 3.87 0.93 -1.78
CA ILE A 101 4.68 2.12 -1.49
C ILE A 101 6.06 1.91 -2.12
N GLU A 102 6.38 2.69 -3.15
CA GLU A 102 7.68 2.65 -3.83
C GLU A 102 8.73 3.52 -3.11
N GLU A 103 8.29 4.47 -2.28
CA GLU A 103 9.18 5.35 -1.54
C GLU A 103 9.70 4.66 -0.26
N GLU A 104 10.95 4.21 -0.31
CA GLU A 104 11.62 3.48 0.78
C GLU A 104 11.46 4.17 2.15
N GLU A 105 11.61 5.49 2.21
CA GLU A 105 11.47 6.25 3.46
C GLU A 105 10.07 6.10 4.08
N ILE A 106 9.02 6.15 3.25
CA ILE A 106 7.64 5.98 3.69
C ILE A 106 7.39 4.52 4.08
N GLY A 107 7.91 3.56 3.31
CA GLY A 107 7.85 2.14 3.65
C GLY A 107 8.49 1.83 5.01
N ASN A 108 9.67 2.38 5.28
CA ASN A 108 10.38 2.21 6.55
C ASN A 108 9.67 2.89 7.73
N LYS A 109 9.07 4.07 7.50
CA LYS A 109 8.20 4.75 8.48
C LYS A 109 6.97 3.90 8.80
N MET A 110 6.30 3.37 7.78
CA MET A 110 5.17 2.44 7.95
C MET A 110 5.58 1.22 8.76
N PHE A 111 6.68 0.55 8.41
CA PHE A 111 7.10 -0.65 9.14
C PHE A 111 7.39 -0.37 10.63
N SER A 112 8.02 0.77 10.90
CA SER A 112 8.30 1.22 12.27
C SER A 112 7.03 1.52 13.05
N TYR A 113 6.07 2.18 12.40
CA TYR A 113 4.74 2.43 12.94
C TYR A 113 4.02 1.13 13.30
N LEU A 114 3.95 0.17 12.36
CA LEU A 114 3.26 -1.10 12.58
C LEU A 114 3.83 -1.89 13.76
N LYS A 115 5.17 -1.97 13.88
CA LYS A 115 5.82 -2.62 15.04
C LYS A 115 5.49 -1.95 16.37
N LYS A 116 5.39 -0.62 16.38
CA LYS A 116 5.05 0.15 17.58
C LYS A 116 3.58 -0.02 17.96
N GLN A 117 2.69 -0.03 16.98
CA GLN A 117 1.24 -0.04 17.20
C GLN A 117 0.68 -1.45 17.46
N TYR A 118 1.23 -2.47 16.79
CA TYR A 118 0.67 -3.84 16.78
C TYR A 118 1.58 -4.89 17.44
N ASN A 119 2.61 -4.47 18.18
CA ASN A 119 3.66 -5.29 18.78
C ASN A 119 4.55 -6.01 17.73
N THR A 120 5.42 -6.91 18.20
CA THR A 120 6.35 -7.66 17.34
C THR A 120 5.59 -8.61 16.40
N PRO A 121 5.81 -8.53 15.07
CA PRO A 121 5.20 -9.45 14.12
C PRO A 121 5.75 -10.87 14.23
N LYS A 122 4.99 -11.84 13.71
CA LYS A 122 5.57 -13.11 13.26
C LYS A 122 6.35 -12.87 11.97
N THR A 123 7.64 -13.21 11.96
CA THR A 123 8.44 -13.20 10.74
C THR A 123 8.03 -14.36 9.83
N LEU A 124 7.63 -14.06 8.60
CA LEU A 124 7.39 -15.05 7.54
C LEU A 124 8.67 -15.26 6.71
N LEU A 125 9.27 -14.15 6.27
CA LEU A 125 10.57 -14.13 5.61
C LEU A 125 11.44 -13.06 6.28
N PRO A 126 12.66 -13.39 6.74
CA PRO A 126 13.56 -12.41 7.32
C PRO A 126 14.07 -11.43 6.25
N THR A 127 14.64 -10.30 6.67
CA THR A 127 15.39 -9.43 5.76
C THR A 127 16.50 -10.22 5.06
N PRO A 128 16.59 -10.18 3.71
CA PRO A 128 17.63 -10.89 2.98
C PRO A 128 19.03 -10.46 3.40
N SER A 129 19.96 -11.40 3.37
CA SER A 129 21.38 -11.13 3.61
C SER A 129 22.03 -10.53 2.37
N LYS A 130 23.16 -9.83 2.57
CA LYS A 130 23.99 -9.37 1.46
C LYS A 130 24.59 -10.57 0.71
N ASN A 131 24.64 -10.49 -0.62
CA ASN A 131 25.41 -11.41 -1.46
C ASN A 131 26.92 -11.08 -1.40
N ASP A 132 27.73 -11.84 -2.14
CA ASP A 132 29.20 -11.67 -2.19
C ASP A 132 29.64 -10.29 -2.73
N GLU A 133 28.76 -9.60 -3.46
CA GLU A 133 28.97 -8.24 -3.97
C GLU A 133 28.47 -7.15 -3.00
N GLY A 134 28.01 -7.53 -1.81
CA GLY A 134 27.46 -6.62 -0.81
C GLY A 134 26.02 -6.14 -1.10
N ARG A 135 25.37 -6.70 -2.11
CA ARG A 135 24.02 -6.33 -2.59
C ARG A 135 22.94 -7.11 -1.85
N ILE A 136 21.81 -6.47 -1.53
CA ILE A 136 20.64 -7.10 -0.91
C ILE A 136 19.53 -7.23 -1.95
N THR A 137 19.14 -8.47 -2.26
CA THR A 137 18.05 -8.75 -3.19
C THR A 137 17.13 -9.82 -2.61
N GLY A 138 15.81 -9.65 -2.75
CA GLY A 138 14.81 -10.60 -2.29
C GLY A 138 13.70 -9.96 -1.47
N TYR A 139 12.97 -10.76 -0.70
CA TYR A 139 11.80 -10.31 0.05
C TYR A 139 11.98 -10.51 1.55
N SER A 140 11.42 -9.58 2.32
CA SER A 140 11.08 -9.78 3.73
C SER A 140 9.57 -9.69 3.90
N ALA A 141 9.02 -10.41 4.87
CA ALA A 141 7.58 -10.42 5.13
C ALA A 141 7.29 -10.67 6.62
N TYR A 142 6.35 -9.89 7.15
CA TYR A 142 6.00 -9.82 8.56
C TYR A 142 4.49 -9.87 8.72
N LEU A 143 4.00 -10.67 9.67
CA LEU A 143 2.58 -10.91 9.88
C LEU A 143 2.12 -10.48 11.27
N TRP A 144 0.95 -9.85 11.32
CA TRP A 144 0.17 -9.60 12.52
C TRP A 144 -1.24 -10.17 12.36
N ASN A 145 -1.76 -10.75 13.43
CA ASN A 145 -3.17 -11.10 13.55
C ASN A 145 -3.89 -10.00 14.34
N ILE A 146 -4.89 -9.36 13.74
CA ILE A 146 -5.60 -8.21 14.32
C ILE A 146 -7.10 -8.56 14.37
N GLY A 147 -7.50 -9.29 15.41
CA GLY A 147 -8.86 -9.79 15.55
C GLY A 147 -9.25 -10.68 14.36
N GLU A 148 -10.30 -10.29 13.64
CA GLU A 148 -10.80 -11.00 12.45
C GLU A 148 -10.06 -10.62 11.15
N LYS A 149 -8.97 -9.85 11.24
CA LYS A 149 -8.14 -9.46 10.10
C LYS A 149 -6.72 -9.98 10.23
N THR A 150 -6.08 -10.22 9.10
CA THR A 150 -4.65 -10.49 8.99
C THR A 150 -3.99 -9.32 8.30
N MET A 151 -2.87 -8.89 8.86
CA MET A 151 -2.03 -7.87 8.28
C MET A 151 -0.67 -8.46 7.90
N ILE A 152 -0.25 -8.26 6.66
CA ILE A 152 1.07 -8.68 6.17
C ILE A 152 1.78 -7.47 5.60
N PHE A 153 2.94 -7.14 6.13
CA PHE A 153 3.82 -6.14 5.56
C PHE A 153 5.03 -6.82 4.94
N SER A 154 5.28 -6.57 3.65
CA SER A 154 6.44 -7.10 2.94
C SER A 154 7.26 -5.99 2.30
N GLN A 155 8.58 -6.18 2.27
CA GLN A 155 9.50 -5.32 1.55
C GLN A 155 10.24 -6.11 0.49
N TYR A 156 10.31 -5.55 -0.71
CA TYR A 156 11.07 -6.09 -1.83
C TYR A 156 12.35 -5.28 -2.01
N TYR A 157 13.49 -5.95 -1.85
CA TYR A 157 14.83 -5.40 -2.02
C TYR A 157 15.30 -5.74 -3.42
N TYR A 158 15.62 -4.73 -4.21
CA TYR A 158 16.07 -4.89 -5.59
C TYR A 158 17.06 -3.78 -5.96
N HIS A 159 17.66 -3.91 -7.14
CA HIS A 159 18.55 -2.89 -7.69
C HIS A 159 17.98 -2.38 -9.00
N ARG A 160 18.00 -1.07 -9.20
CA ARG A 160 17.85 -0.50 -10.54
C ARG A 160 19.20 -0.35 -11.19
N VAL A 161 19.22 -0.57 -12.49
CA VAL A 161 20.40 -0.38 -13.32
C VAL A 161 20.18 0.87 -14.15
N ASN A 162 21.09 1.83 -14.04
CA ASN A 162 21.21 2.91 -15.02
C ASN A 162 22.37 2.56 -15.95
N GLU A 163 22.07 2.38 -17.23
CA GLU A 163 23.06 2.24 -18.28
C GLU A 163 23.41 3.62 -18.84
N TYR A 164 24.69 3.96 -18.84
CA TYR A 164 25.21 5.21 -19.35
C TYR A 164 25.61 5.07 -20.83
N PRO A 165 25.67 6.16 -21.60
CA PRO A 165 26.00 6.09 -23.03
C PRO A 165 27.36 5.46 -23.38
N ASP A 166 28.27 5.36 -22.41
CA ASP A 166 29.59 4.71 -22.54
C ASP A 166 29.56 3.20 -22.20
N GLY A 167 28.38 2.64 -21.90
CA GLY A 167 28.18 1.24 -21.53
C GLY A 167 28.46 0.94 -20.06
N HIS A 168 28.74 1.94 -19.23
CA HIS A 168 28.83 1.78 -17.78
C HIS A 168 27.44 1.54 -17.18
N GLU A 169 27.36 0.62 -16.22
CA GLU A 169 26.13 0.35 -15.46
C GLU A 169 26.31 0.76 -13.99
N GLU A 170 25.41 1.61 -13.48
CA GLU A 170 25.33 1.92 -12.05
C GLU A 170 24.11 1.26 -11.41
N TYR A 171 24.35 0.59 -10.29
CA TYR A 171 23.32 -0.16 -9.55
C TYR A 171 22.87 0.62 -8.32
N PHE A 172 21.58 0.95 -8.28
CA PHE A 172 20.97 1.70 -7.17
C PHE A 172 20.09 0.78 -6.34
N PRO A 173 20.38 0.58 -5.04
CA PRO A 173 19.50 -0.19 -4.17
C PRO A 173 18.16 0.51 -4.05
N ARG A 174 17.09 -0.27 -4.10
CA ARG A 174 15.71 0.17 -3.93
C ARG A 174 14.98 -0.79 -3.02
N VAL A 175 14.09 -0.23 -2.22
CA VAL A 175 13.16 -1.00 -1.39
C VAL A 175 11.75 -0.49 -1.64
N SER A 176 10.89 -1.34 -2.19
CA SER A 176 9.46 -1.09 -2.22
C SER A 176 8.76 -1.91 -1.14
N SER A 177 7.62 -1.42 -0.68
CA SER A 177 6.86 -2.00 0.43
C SER A 177 5.42 -2.27 0.01
N THR A 178 4.84 -3.34 0.52
CA THR A 178 3.42 -3.64 0.35
C THR A 178 2.81 -4.03 1.69
N LEU A 179 1.73 -3.37 2.06
CA LEU A 179 0.88 -3.73 3.19
C LEU A 179 -0.39 -4.38 2.67
N TYR A 180 -0.71 -5.55 3.20
CA TYR A 180 -1.99 -6.20 3.07
C TYR A 180 -2.70 -6.11 4.41
N LEU A 181 -3.98 -5.73 4.41
CA LEU A 181 -4.88 -5.84 5.56
C LEU A 181 -6.17 -6.49 5.06
N ILE A 182 -6.42 -7.75 5.42
CA ILE A 182 -7.45 -8.59 4.79
C ILE A 182 -8.31 -9.25 5.86
N ASP A 183 -9.61 -9.38 5.60
CA ASP A 183 -10.54 -10.19 6.39
C ASP A 183 -10.13 -11.66 6.37
N ASN A 184 -10.03 -12.31 7.52
CA ASN A 184 -9.60 -13.70 7.61
C ASN A 184 -10.53 -14.68 6.90
N ASN A 185 -11.80 -14.31 6.72
CA ASN A 185 -12.85 -15.21 6.25
C ASN A 185 -13.20 -15.01 4.76
N VAL A 186 -12.59 -14.04 4.07
CA VAL A 186 -12.87 -13.83 2.65
C VAL A 186 -12.26 -14.96 1.81
N LEU A 187 -13.08 -15.59 0.97
CA LEU A 187 -12.67 -16.65 0.05
C LEU A 187 -12.14 -16.06 -1.27
N THR A 188 -11.18 -16.75 -1.88
CA THR A 188 -10.72 -16.46 -3.25
C THR A 188 -11.85 -16.62 -4.28
N SER A 189 -11.71 -16.02 -5.46
CA SER A 189 -12.68 -16.13 -6.55
C SER A 189 -12.82 -17.53 -7.18
N PHE A 190 -11.89 -18.45 -6.89
CA PHE A 190 -11.89 -19.80 -7.44
C PHE A 190 -13.11 -20.61 -6.99
N LYS A 191 -13.94 -21.05 -7.96
CA LYS A 191 -15.17 -21.80 -7.70
C LYS A 191 -14.93 -23.20 -7.13
N ASP A 192 -13.83 -23.83 -7.50
CA ASP A 192 -13.57 -25.24 -7.21
C ASP A 192 -12.62 -25.47 -6.01
N PHE A 193 -12.05 -24.40 -5.45
CA PHE A 193 -11.10 -24.48 -4.34
C PHE A 193 -11.48 -23.51 -3.23
N LYS A 194 -12.01 -24.04 -2.13
CA LYS A 194 -12.34 -23.23 -0.94
C LYS A 194 -11.06 -22.93 -0.17
N GLN A 195 -10.47 -21.78 -0.47
CA GLN A 195 -9.32 -21.23 0.23
C GLN A 195 -9.60 -19.76 0.57
N THR A 196 -9.15 -19.29 1.73
CA THR A 196 -9.22 -17.87 2.06
C THR A 196 -8.14 -17.08 1.31
N ALA A 197 -8.38 -15.79 1.06
CA ALA A 197 -7.38 -14.92 0.44
C ALA A 197 -6.10 -14.85 1.29
N VAL A 198 -6.22 -14.90 2.62
CA VAL A 198 -5.08 -14.94 3.56
C VAL A 198 -4.28 -16.23 3.39
N GLU A 199 -4.93 -17.40 3.35
CA GLU A 199 -4.24 -18.68 3.15
C GLU A 199 -3.50 -18.72 1.82
N ARG A 200 -4.08 -18.12 0.77
CA ARG A 200 -3.41 -18.01 -0.54
C ARG A 200 -2.19 -17.10 -0.44
N LEU A 201 -2.35 -15.91 0.14
CA LEU A 201 -1.27 -14.94 0.28
C LEU A 201 -0.11 -15.51 1.12
N LEU A 202 -0.37 -16.28 2.17
CA LEU A 202 0.68 -16.92 2.96
C LEU A 202 1.53 -17.91 2.16
N LYS A 203 0.96 -18.57 1.14
CA LYS A 203 1.71 -19.46 0.24
C LYS A 203 2.72 -18.71 -0.63
N THR A 204 2.55 -17.42 -0.89
CA THR A 204 3.53 -16.64 -1.66
C THR A 204 4.80 -16.33 -0.87
N TYR A 205 4.78 -16.55 0.45
CA TYR A 205 5.91 -16.35 1.36
C TYR A 205 6.46 -17.66 1.93
N SER A 206 5.94 -18.80 1.45
CA SER A 206 6.41 -20.13 1.82
C SER A 206 7.26 -20.67 0.65
N PRO A 207 8.52 -21.07 0.87
CA PRO A 207 9.37 -21.66 -0.16
C PRO A 207 8.82 -22.98 -0.71
#